data_AF-A0A935BDB7-F1
#
_entry.id   AF-A0A935BDB7-F1
#
_cell.length_a   1.000
_cell.length_b   1.000
_cell.length_c   1.000
_cell.angle_alpha   90.00
_cell.angle_beta   90.00
_cell.angle_gamma   90.00
#
_symmetry.space_group_name_H-M   'P 1'
#
loop_
_entity.id
_entity.type
_entity.pdbx_description
1 polymer ?
#
loop_
_entity_poly.entity_id
_entity_poly.type
_entity_poly.pdbx_seq_one_letter_code
_entity_poly.pdbx_strand_id
1 'polypeptide(L)'
;MIEYAGIGSPLYKKFGLYLDPVGVANVPDSYEERLIEMYPSTFKNLRFFALDPYDIVLSKIERNIQRDREDVKYLATAIPLDLDTLENRYTDELRPYLGLPEREDMTLKLWIDMIQEVRKSGAT
;
A
#
# COMPACT_ATOMS: atom_id res chain seq x y z
N MET A 1 -16.78 9.03 15.54
CA MET A 1 -15.90 9.44 14.43
C MET A 1 -16.67 10.17 13.33
N ILE A 2 -17.66 9.54 12.69
CA ILE A 2 -18.43 10.13 11.58
C ILE A 2 -19.16 11.43 11.96
N GLU A 3 -19.72 11.51 13.18
CA GLU A 3 -20.40 12.73 13.67
C GLU A 3 -19.50 13.98 13.66
N TYR A 4 -18.22 13.82 14.02
CA TYR A 4 -17.27 14.93 14.19
C TYR A 4 -16.40 15.16 12.96
N ALA A 5 -16.17 14.11 12.16
CA ALA A 5 -15.20 14.13 11.08
C ALA A 5 -15.68 13.51 9.77
N GLY A 6 -16.93 13.05 9.65
CA GLY A 6 -17.49 12.55 8.39
C GLY A 6 -17.91 13.66 7.43
N ILE A 7 -18.41 13.29 6.25
CA ILE A 7 -18.99 14.24 5.30
C ILE A 7 -20.16 14.98 5.96
N GLY A 8 -20.19 16.31 5.86
CA GLY A 8 -21.22 17.14 6.49
C GLY A 8 -21.01 17.47 7.98
N SER A 9 -19.98 16.90 8.61
CA SER A 9 -19.60 17.17 10.00
C SER A 9 -19.08 18.60 10.22
N PRO A 10 -18.92 19.06 11.48
CA PRO A 10 -18.31 20.36 11.77
C PRO A 10 -16.90 20.52 11.16
N LEU A 11 -16.09 19.45 11.15
CA LEU A 11 -14.77 19.45 10.52
C LEU A 11 -14.88 19.72 9.02
N TYR A 12 -15.79 19.01 8.33
CA TYR A 12 -16.02 19.16 6.90
C TYR A 12 -16.55 20.56 6.56
N LYS A 13 -17.54 21.05 7.29
CA LYS A 13 -18.12 22.38 7.04
C LYS A 13 -17.12 23.52 7.24
N LYS A 14 -16.20 23.39 8.20
CA LYS A 14 -15.24 24.43 8.53
C LYS A 14 -13.98 24.40 7.66
N PHE A 15 -13.48 23.20 7.33
CA PHE A 15 -12.17 23.03 6.69
C PHE A 15 -12.22 22.29 5.34
N GLY A 16 -13.38 21.78 4.92
CA GLY A 16 -13.50 20.91 3.75
C GLY A 16 -12.88 19.52 3.93
N LEU A 17 -12.47 19.17 5.16
CA LEU A 17 -11.80 17.92 5.50
C LEU A 17 -12.78 16.93 6.13
N TYR A 18 -12.73 15.68 5.68
CA TYR A 18 -13.44 14.58 6.31
C TYR A 18 -12.55 13.33 6.39
N LEU A 19 -12.81 12.49 7.39
CA LEU A 19 -12.24 11.17 7.54
C LEU A 19 -13.20 10.16 6.92
N ASP A 20 -12.68 9.36 6.00
CA ASP A 20 -13.37 8.25 5.37
C ASP A 20 -12.78 6.94 5.90
N PRO A 21 -13.37 6.32 6.93
CA PRO A 21 -12.87 5.05 7.44
C PRO A 21 -13.12 3.96 6.40
N VAL A 22 -12.06 3.58 5.68
CA VAL A 22 -12.08 2.43 4.75
C VAL A 22 -11.87 1.12 5.49
N GLY A 23 -12.39 0.03 4.95
CA GLY A 23 -12.34 -1.30 5.55
C GLY A 23 -10.92 -1.84 5.77
N VAL A 24 -10.83 -2.93 6.52
CA VAL A 24 -9.56 -3.61 6.85
C VAL A 24 -8.93 -4.16 5.57
N ALA A 25 -7.68 -3.79 5.31
CA ALA A 25 -6.85 -4.43 4.30
C ALA A 25 -5.95 -5.47 5.00
N ASN A 26 -5.70 -6.59 4.34
CA ASN A 26 -4.65 -7.51 4.77
C ASN A 26 -3.30 -6.86 4.45
N VAL A 27 -2.47 -6.69 5.47
CA VAL A 27 -1.15 -6.05 5.40
C VAL A 27 -0.11 -7.01 6.00
N PRO A 28 1.16 -6.94 5.58
CA PRO A 28 2.22 -7.75 6.17
C PRO A 28 2.31 -7.59 7.69
N ASP A 29 2.69 -8.66 8.38
CA ASP A 29 2.98 -8.63 9.82
C ASP A 29 4.04 -7.58 10.17
N SER A 30 3.89 -6.97 11.34
CA SER A 30 4.79 -5.92 11.86
C SER A 30 4.94 -4.68 10.95
N TYR A 31 4.00 -4.42 10.04
CA TYR A 31 4.01 -3.22 9.19
C TYR A 31 4.07 -1.91 10.00
N GLU A 32 3.53 -1.91 11.22
CA GLU A 32 3.51 -0.74 12.11
C GLU A 32 4.91 -0.24 12.48
N GLU A 33 5.89 -1.14 12.54
CA GLU A 33 7.29 -0.81 12.84
C GLU A 33 7.99 -0.07 11.68
N ARG A 34 7.36 -0.07 10.51
CA ARG A 34 7.94 0.40 9.24
C ARG A 34 7.18 1.55 8.62
N LEU A 35 6.19 2.07 9.34
CA LEU A 35 5.42 3.22 8.89
C LEU A 35 6.33 4.43 8.63
N ILE A 36 6.17 5.03 7.46
CA ILE A 36 6.92 6.19 7.02
C ILE A 36 6.09 7.44 7.34
N GLU A 37 6.66 8.38 8.11
CA GLU A 37 6.01 9.66 8.35
C GLU A 37 5.97 10.50 7.06
N MET A 38 4.76 10.83 6.62
CA MET A 38 4.51 11.75 5.52
C MET A 38 4.54 13.19 6.03
N TYR A 39 5.22 14.06 5.28
CA TYR A 39 5.30 15.50 5.56
C TYR A 39 5.88 15.81 6.96
N PRO A 40 7.08 15.29 7.29
CA PRO A 40 7.66 15.49 8.61
C PRO A 40 7.78 16.98 8.93
N SER A 41 7.42 17.36 10.16
CA SER A 41 7.43 18.74 10.67
C SER A 41 6.51 19.74 9.94
N THR A 42 5.70 19.30 8.97
CA THR A 42 4.80 20.19 8.22
C THR A 42 3.60 20.62 9.06
N PHE A 43 3.06 19.70 9.88
CA PHE A 43 1.90 19.95 10.71
C PHE A 43 2.29 19.94 12.19
N LYS A 44 1.81 20.93 12.94
CA LYS A 44 2.13 21.08 14.37
C LYS A 44 1.48 20.01 15.26
N ASN A 45 0.25 19.62 14.91
CA ASN A 45 -0.60 18.77 15.76
C ASN A 45 -1.06 17.48 15.05
N LEU A 46 -0.50 17.17 13.87
CA LEU A 46 -0.93 16.05 13.05
C LEU A 46 0.29 15.34 12.47
N ARG A 47 0.28 14.01 12.50
CA ARG A 47 1.31 13.17 11.88
C ARG A 47 0.60 12.20 10.97
N PHE A 48 1.02 12.19 9.71
CA PHE A 48 0.53 11.24 8.72
C PHE A 48 1.55 10.14 8.58
N PHE A 49 1.10 8.90 8.60
CA PHE A 49 1.95 7.73 8.40
C PHE A 49 1.43 6.95 7.20
N ALA A 50 2.35 6.52 6.34
CA ALA A 50 2.06 5.64 5.22
C ALA A 50 2.78 4.31 5.41
N LEU A 51 2.22 3.25 4.83
CA LEU A 51 2.91 1.99 4.65
C LEU A 51 4.24 2.23 3.90
N ASP A 52 5.26 1.45 4.24
CA ASP A 52 6.44 1.38 3.41
C ASP A 52 6.08 0.80 2.02
N PRO A 53 6.90 1.03 0.99
CA PRO A 53 6.48 0.69 -0.35
C PRO A 53 6.25 -0.81 -0.61
N TYR A 54 6.95 -1.71 0.09
CA TYR A 54 6.70 -3.15 -0.02
C TYR A 54 5.33 -3.47 0.57
N ASP A 55 5.02 -2.91 1.73
CA ASP A 55 3.75 -3.11 2.40
C ASP A 55 2.58 -2.50 1.60
N ILE A 56 2.80 -1.38 0.88
CA ILE A 56 1.82 -0.83 -0.08
C ILE A 56 1.51 -1.84 -1.18
N VAL A 57 2.53 -2.43 -1.81
CA VAL A 57 2.36 -3.44 -2.86
C VAL A 57 1.57 -4.62 -2.29
N LEU A 58 2.05 -5.21 -1.19
CA LEU A 58 1.46 -6.41 -0.61
C LEU A 58 0.02 -6.19 -0.12
N SER A 59 -0.31 -5.00 0.40
CA SER A 59 -1.69 -4.64 0.82
C SER A 59 -2.74 -4.67 -0.31
N LYS A 60 -2.29 -4.74 -1.56
CA LYS A 60 -3.13 -4.71 -2.76
C LYS A 60 -3.33 -6.08 -3.40
N ILE A 61 -2.65 -7.12 -2.90
CA ILE A 61 -2.53 -8.39 -3.60
C ILE A 61 -3.87 -9.12 -3.78
N GLU A 62 -4.74 -9.11 -2.76
CA GLU A 62 -6.04 -9.79 -2.84
C GLU A 62 -7.01 -9.09 -3.80
N ARG A 63 -6.95 -7.75 -3.88
CA ARG A 63 -7.81 -6.95 -4.76
C ARG A 63 -7.42 -7.13 -6.23
N ASN A 64 -6.13 -6.97 -6.54
CA ASN A 64 -5.56 -7.10 -7.88
C ASN A 64 -6.43 -6.47 -8.99
N ILE A 65 -6.99 -5.28 -8.72
CA ILE A 65 -7.75 -4.54 -9.74
C ILE A 65 -6.79 -3.72 -10.61
N GLN A 66 -7.29 -3.16 -11.72
CA GLN A 66 -6.44 -2.39 -12.63
C GLN A 66 -5.68 -1.26 -11.94
N ARG A 67 -6.33 -0.55 -11.03
CA ARG A 67 -5.71 0.55 -10.27
C ARG A 67 -4.53 0.06 -9.43
N ASP A 68 -4.69 -1.08 -8.75
CA ASP A 68 -3.62 -1.67 -7.94
C ASP A 68 -2.39 -2.01 -8.79
N ARG A 69 -2.62 -2.60 -9.98
CA ARG A 69 -1.53 -2.91 -10.92
C ARG A 69 -0.79 -1.66 -11.38
N GLU A 70 -1.52 -0.59 -11.73
CA GLU A 70 -0.89 0.68 -12.11
C GLU A 70 -0.10 1.30 -10.95
N ASP A 71 -0.60 1.20 -9.71
CA ASP A 71 0.15 1.66 -8.54
C ASP A 71 1.45 0.87 -8.34
N VAL A 72 1.42 -0.46 -8.54
CA VAL A 72 2.63 -1.31 -8.46
C VAL A 72 3.63 -0.95 -9.57
N LYS A 73 3.17 -0.73 -10.81
CA LYS A 73 4.03 -0.26 -11.90
C LYS A 73 4.67 1.10 -11.60
N TYR A 74 3.88 2.02 -11.06
CA TYR A 74 4.40 3.33 -10.65
C TYR A 74 5.51 3.17 -9.60
N LEU A 75 5.25 2.38 -8.54
CA LEU A 75 6.26 2.10 -7.51
C LEU A 75 7.51 1.44 -8.10
N ALA A 76 7.38 0.50 -9.03
CA ALA A 76 8.51 -0.13 -9.71
C ALA A 76 9.47 0.87 -10.38
N THR A 77 8.95 2.01 -10.84
CA THR A 77 9.75 3.10 -11.44
C THR A 77 10.23 4.13 -10.43
N ALA A 78 9.45 4.40 -9.40
CA ALA A 78 9.73 5.45 -8.43
C ALA A 78 10.77 5.03 -7.39
N ILE A 79 10.90 3.72 -7.12
CA ILE A 79 11.76 3.19 -6.07
C ILE A 79 12.45 1.89 -6.48
N PRO A 80 13.66 1.62 -5.94
CA PRO A 80 14.36 0.36 -6.16
C PRO A 80 13.78 -0.75 -5.27
N LEU A 81 12.57 -1.23 -5.59
CA LEU A 81 12.01 -2.45 -4.98
C LEU A 81 12.93 -3.66 -5.21
N ASP A 82 13.45 -4.24 -4.13
CA ASP A 82 14.18 -5.49 -4.16
C ASP A 82 13.18 -6.65 -4.24
N LEU A 83 13.28 -7.46 -5.29
CA LEU A 83 12.27 -8.50 -5.57
C LEU A 83 12.35 -9.64 -4.56
N ASP A 84 13.55 -9.95 -4.07
CA ASP A 84 13.77 -10.98 -3.05
C ASP A 84 13.14 -10.54 -1.73
N THR A 85 13.32 -9.28 -1.34
CA THR A 85 12.65 -8.69 -0.16
C THR A 85 11.13 -8.75 -0.31
N LEU A 86 10.59 -8.40 -1.48
CA LEU A 86 9.14 -8.45 -1.73
C LEU A 86 8.60 -9.89 -1.59
N GLU A 87 9.30 -10.88 -2.15
CA GLU A 87 8.89 -12.29 -2.09
C GLU A 87 9.01 -12.88 -0.68
N ASN A 88 10.10 -12.57 0.04
CA ASN A 88 10.29 -13.00 1.43
C ASN A 88 9.18 -12.44 2.32
N ARG A 89 8.89 -11.14 2.21
CA ARG A 89 7.80 -10.51 2.97
C ARG A 89 6.44 -11.08 2.65
N TYR A 90 6.15 -11.30 1.38
CA TYR A 90 4.92 -11.97 1.02
C TYR A 90 4.82 -13.34 1.71
N THR A 91 5.87 -14.16 1.62
CA THR A 91 5.88 -15.54 2.12
C THR A 91 5.76 -15.61 3.63
N ASP A 92 6.55 -14.80 4.34
CA ASP A 92 6.70 -14.89 5.79
C ASP A 92 5.71 -14.01 6.54
N GLU A 93 5.38 -12.84 6.01
CA GLU A 93 4.64 -11.81 6.74
C GLU A 93 3.16 -11.69 6.34
N LEU A 94 2.77 -12.10 5.12
CA LEU A 94 1.40 -11.91 4.63
C LEU A 94 0.69 -13.22 4.27
N ARG A 95 1.33 -14.09 3.51
CA ARG A 95 0.75 -15.32 2.94
C ARG A 95 0.04 -16.21 3.96
N PRO A 96 0.51 -16.40 5.21
CA PRO A 96 -0.18 -17.22 6.21
C PRO A 96 -1.59 -16.71 6.58
N TYR A 97 -1.88 -15.44 6.31
CA TYR A 97 -3.12 -14.76 6.70
C TYR A 97 -4.11 -14.56 5.53
N LEU A 98 -3.72 -14.94 4.31
CA LEU A 98 -4.54 -14.75 3.11
C LEU A 98 -5.64 -15.81 2.98
N GLY A 99 -6.78 -15.41 2.43
CA GLY A 99 -7.92 -16.31 2.23
C GLY A 99 -7.72 -17.34 1.12
N LEU A 100 -6.98 -17.00 0.05
CA LEU A 100 -6.75 -17.86 -1.12
C LEU A 100 -5.27 -17.84 -1.56
N PRO A 101 -4.33 -18.31 -0.71
CA PRO A 101 -2.89 -18.12 -0.90
C PRO A 101 -2.37 -18.61 -2.27
N GLU A 102 -2.93 -19.68 -2.84
CA GLU A 102 -2.48 -20.17 -4.17
C GLU A 102 -2.79 -19.20 -5.33
N ARG A 103 -3.92 -18.49 -5.27
CA ARG A 103 -4.25 -17.43 -6.24
C ARG A 103 -3.31 -16.24 -6.03
N GLU A 104 -3.01 -15.92 -4.78
CA GLU A 104 -2.17 -14.78 -4.42
C GLU A 104 -0.69 -15.06 -4.77
N ASP A 105 -0.24 -16.32 -4.69
CA ASP A 105 1.08 -16.77 -5.15
C ASP A 105 1.26 -16.50 -6.65
N MET A 106 0.23 -16.82 -7.45
CA MET A 106 0.23 -16.52 -8.89
C MET A 106 0.20 -15.01 -9.14
N THR A 107 -0.58 -14.26 -8.36
CA THR A 107 -0.64 -12.81 -8.48
C THR A 107 0.71 -12.16 -8.23
N LEU A 108 1.43 -12.60 -7.18
CA LEU A 108 2.77 -12.11 -6.88
C LEU A 108 3.73 -12.37 -8.05
N LYS A 109 3.74 -13.60 -8.60
CA LYS A 109 4.60 -13.95 -9.74
C LYS A 109 4.37 -13.03 -10.94
N LEU A 110 3.10 -12.82 -11.31
CA LEU A 110 2.74 -11.92 -12.40
C LEU A 110 3.14 -10.46 -12.13
N TRP A 111 3.07 -10.02 -10.86
CA TRP A 111 3.51 -8.68 -10.49
C TRP A 111 5.03 -8.55 -10.51
N ILE A 112 5.78 -9.57 -10.10
CA ILE A 112 7.23 -9.62 -10.24
C ILE A 112 7.65 -9.51 -11.71
N ASP A 113 7.01 -10.31 -12.59
CA ASP A 113 7.26 -10.25 -14.04
C ASP A 113 6.96 -8.84 -14.58
N MET A 114 5.81 -8.27 -14.20
CA MET A 114 5.40 -6.91 -14.58
C MET A 114 6.41 -5.85 -14.09
N ILE A 115 6.91 -5.95 -12.86
CA ILE A 115 7.92 -5.03 -12.31
C ILE A 115 9.20 -5.11 -13.14
N GLN A 116 9.64 -6.32 -13.50
CA GLN A 116 10.84 -6.52 -14.33
C GLN A 116 10.66 -5.94 -15.74
N GLU A 117 9.50 -6.12 -16.36
CA GLU A 117 9.18 -5.56 -17.69
C GLU A 117 9.19 -4.03 -17.69
N VAL A 118 8.57 -3.41 -16.69
CA VAL A 118 8.56 -1.95 -16.52
C VAL A 118 9.98 -1.40 -16.37
N ARG A 119 10.82 -2.06 -15.56
CA ARG A 119 12.22 -1.68 -15.37
C ARG A 119 13.05 -1.77 -16.64
N LYS A 120 12.84 -2.82 -17.45
CA LYS A 120 13.51 -2.97 -18.76
C LYS A 120 13.07 -1.87 -19.73
N SER A 121 11.80 -1.49 -19.71
CA SER A 121 11.23 -0.50 -20.63
C SER A 121 11.59 0.94 -20.26
N GLY A 122 11.85 1.23 -18.98
CA GLY A 122 12.29 2.55 -18.50
C GLY A 122 13.81 2.79 -18.53
N ALA A 123 14.60 1.79 -18.95
CA ALA A 123 16.06 1.87 -19.01
C ALA A 123 16.61 2.34 -20.38
N THR A 124 15.74 2.75 -21.30
CA THR A 124 16.05 3.40 -22.59
C THR A 124 15.83 4.90 -22.51
#